data_AF-A0AA41FI43-F1
#
_entry.id   AF-A0AA41FI43-F1
#
_cell.length_a   1.000
_cell.length_b   1.000
_cell.length_c   1.000
_cell.angle_alpha   90.00
_cell.angle_beta   90.00
_cell.angle_gamma   90.00
#
_symmetry.space_group_name_H-M   'P 1'
#
loop_
_entity.id
_entity.type
_entity.pdbx_description
1 polymer ?
#
loop_
_entity_poly.entity_id
_entity_poly.type
_entity_poly.pdbx_seq_one_letter_code
_entity_poly.pdbx_strand_id
1 'polypeptide(L)' 'MNQKEELLKITTYEEFDRRREEFRGLKMDEDVKDHLSKIFPKCYGGKEELYKTRPQPGKKKIIGR' A
#
# COMPACT_ATOMS: atom_id res chain seq x y z
N MET A 1 14.84 24.10 -10.21
CA MET A 1 13.78 24.08 -9.17
C MET A 1 14.10 22.97 -8.19
N ASN A 2 13.81 23.19 -6.91
CA ASN A 2 14.08 22.21 -5.87
C ASN A 2 12.96 21.18 -5.85
N GLN A 3 13.23 19.98 -6.38
CA GLN A 3 12.25 18.89 -6.49
C GLN A 3 11.60 18.54 -5.15
N LYS A 4 12.31 18.75 -4.03
CA LYS A 4 11.78 18.54 -2.68
C LYS A 4 10.63 19.49 -2.35
N GLU A 5 10.74 20.76 -2.72
CA GLU A 5 9.71 21.76 -2.44
C GLU A 5 8.45 21.50 -3.27
N GLU A 6 8.61 21.02 -4.51
CA GLU A 6 7.47 20.64 -5.35
C GLU A 6 6.74 19.41 -4.81
N LEU A 7 7.48 18.43 -4.28
CA LEU A 7 6.89 17.25 -3.64
C LEU A 7 6.11 17.64 -2.37
N LEU A 8 6.65 18.52 -1.54
CA LEU A 8 5.99 19.02 -0.33
C LEU A 8 4.74 19.86 -0.62
N LYS A 9 4.68 20.49 -1.80
CA LYS A 9 3.50 21.26 -2.23
C LYS A 9 2.32 20.36 -2.65
N ILE A 10 2.59 19.12 -3.05
CA ILE A 10 1.56 18.17 -3.48
C ILE A 10 0.80 17.68 -2.26
N THR A 11 -0.51 17.93 -2.22
CA THR A 11 -1.38 17.51 -1.10
C THR A 11 -2.18 16.25 -1.40
N THR A 12 -2.26 15.83 -2.66
CA THR A 12 -3.09 14.71 -3.12
C THR A 12 -2.23 13.63 -3.79
N TYR A 13 -2.57 12.36 -3.58
CA TYR A 13 -1.86 11.23 -4.18
C TYR A 13 -1.83 11.27 -5.72
N GLU A 14 -2.91 11.69 -6.37
CA GLU A 14 -3.01 11.71 -7.84
C GLU A 14 -2.01 12.65 -8.52
N GLU A 15 -1.77 13.81 -7.91
CA GLU A 15 -0.78 14.78 -8.39
C GLU A 15 0.65 14.24 -8.21
N PHE A 16 0.89 13.50 -7.12
CA PHE A 16 2.17 12.82 -6.90
C PHE A 16 2.40 11.69 -7.92
N ASP A 17 1.37 10.90 -8.21
CA ASP A 17 1.46 9.77 -9.15
C ASP A 17 1.79 10.24 -10.57
N ARG A 18 1.17 11.35 -11.03
CA ARG A 18 1.48 11.97 -12.34
C ARG A 18 2.93 12.45 -12.47
N ARG A 19 3.49 12.97 -11.39
CA ARG A 19 4.87 13.49 -11.35
C ARG A 19 5.87 12.48 -10.79
N ARG A 20 5.45 11.23 -10.57
CA ARG A 20 6.28 10.18 -9.97
C ARG A 20 7.58 9.94 -10.74
N GLU A 21 7.53 10.11 -12.06
CA GLU A 21 8.71 10.00 -12.93
C GLU A 21 9.73 11.11 -12.65
N GLU A 22 9.28 12.33 -12.32
CA GLU A 22 10.14 13.47 -11.98
C GLU A 22 10.87 13.26 -10.64
N PHE A 23 10.28 12.48 -9.73
CA PHE A 23 10.85 12.19 -8.41
C PHE A 23 11.67 10.89 -8.36
N ARG A 24 11.79 10.14 -9.47
CA ARG A 24 12.43 8.80 -9.52
C ARG A 24 13.93 8.81 -9.14
N GLY A 25 14.57 9.97 -9.09
CA GLY A 25 15.97 10.15 -8.67
C GLY A 25 16.16 11.04 -7.45
N LEU A 26 15.07 11.48 -6.79
CA LEU A 26 15.16 12.34 -5.62
C LEU A 26 15.67 11.54 -4.41
N LYS A 27 16.60 12.11 -3.64
CA LYS A 27 16.98 11.56 -2.36
C LYS A 27 15.76 11.63 -1.42
N MET A 28 15.27 10.47 -0.99
CA MET A 28 14.19 10.40 -0.01
C MET A 28 14.69 10.86 1.35
N ASP A 29 14.51 12.14 1.66
CA ASP A 29 14.65 12.67 3.02
C ASP A 29 13.53 12.15 3.92
N GLU A 30 13.76 12.19 5.24
CA GLU A 30 12.75 11.80 6.25
C GLU A 30 11.46 12.61 6.10
N ASP A 31 11.59 13.90 5.78
CA ASP A 31 10.47 14.83 5.59
C ASP A 31 9.60 14.45 4.38
N VAL A 32 10.25 14.06 3.27
CA VAL A 32 9.57 13.55 2.07
C VAL A 32 8.84 12.25 2.40
N LYS A 33 9.47 11.36 3.18
CA LYS A 33 8.86 10.09 3.57
C LYS A 33 7.63 10.28 4.45
N ASP A 34 7.69 11.19 5.43
CA ASP A 34 6.54 11.51 6.29
C ASP A 34 5.39 12.11 5.48
N HIS A 35 5.70 13.05 4.58
CA HIS A 35 4.70 13.67 3.71
C HIS A 35 4.05 12.66 2.76
N LEU A 36 4.84 11.80 2.13
CA LEU A 36 4.33 10.69 1.32
C LEU A 36 3.43 9.78 2.15
N SER A 37 3.82 9.44 3.37
CA SER A 37 2.97 8.62 4.25
C SER A 37 1.63 9.27 4.61
N LYS A 38 1.52 10.60 4.55
CA LYS A 38 0.27 11.34 4.77
C LYS A 38 -0.62 11.37 3.53
N ILE A 39 -0.04 11.60 2.35
CA ILE A 39 -0.80 11.68 1.09
C ILE A 39 -1.18 10.30 0.56
N PHE A 40 -0.38 9.27 0.82
CA PHE A 40 -0.71 7.92 0.40
C PHE A 40 -1.98 7.52 1.14
N PRO A 41 -3.02 7.05 0.42
CA PRO A 41 -4.18 6.50 1.09
C PRO A 41 -3.64 5.40 2.00
N LYS A 42 -3.91 5.52 3.31
CA LYS A 42 -3.66 4.45 4.26
C LYS A 42 -4.47 3.28 3.72
N CYS A 43 -3.80 2.41 2.98
CA CYS A 43 -4.32 1.14 2.56
C CYS A 43 -4.48 0.41 3.87
N TYR A 44 -5.64 0.63 4.53
CA TYR A 44 -6.09 -0.16 5.64
C TYR A 44 -6.07 -1.56 5.07
N GLY A 45 -4.99 -2.28 5.38
CA GLY A 45 -4.78 -3.64 4.97
C GLY A 45 -6.08 -4.31 5.30
N GLY A 46 -6.83 -4.65 4.25
CA GLY A 46 -8.08 -5.34 4.41
C GLY A 46 -7.76 -6.45 5.38
N LYS A 47 -8.40 -6.42 6.54
CA LYS A 47 -8.66 -7.68 7.23
C LYS A 47 -9.60 -8.41 6.28
N GLU A 48 -9.06 -8.91 5.16
CA GLU A 48 -9.60 -10.04 4.48
C GLU A 48 -9.49 -11.12 5.56
N GLU A 49 -10.57 -11.24 6.34
CA GLU A 49 -10.91 -12.49 6.99
C GLU A 49 -11.17 -13.49 5.85
N LEU A 50 -10.06 -13.87 5.20
CA LEU A 50 -10.00 -14.84 4.14
C LEU A 50 -10.48 -16.12 4.79
N TYR A 51 -11.76 -16.41 4.58
CA TYR A 51 -12.56 -17.41 5.29
C TYR A 51 -11.70 -18.58 5.76
N LYS A 52 -11.28 -18.56 7.03
CA LYS A 52 -10.74 -19.75 7.69
C LYS A 52 -11.91 -20.69 7.95
N THR A 53 -12.40 -21.33 6.90
CA THR A 53 -13.18 -22.55 7.09
C THR A 53 -12.22 -23.54 7.75
N ARG A 54 -12.36 -23.73 9.07
CA ARG A 54 -11.64 -24.79 9.76
C ARG A 54 -12.02 -26.10 9.07
N PRO A 55 -11.08 -26.97 8.69
CA PRO A 55 -11.45 -28.29 8.20
C PRO A 55 -12.30 -28.97 9.28
N GLN A 56 -13.52 -29.36 8.95
CA GLN A 56 -14.42 -30.02 9.90
C GLN A 56 -13.78 -31.36 10.32
N PRO A 57 -13.47 -31.57 11.61
CA PRO A 57 -12.96 -32.85 12.06
C PRO A 57 -14.12 -33.86 12.05
N GLY A 58 -14.23 -34.67 11.00
CA GLY A 58 -15.24 -35.74 10.99
C GLY A 58 -15.61 -36.37 9.64
N LYS A 59 -15.21 -35.79 8.50
CA LYS A 59 -15.49 -36.43 7.20
C LYS A 59 -14.40 -37.47 6.88
N LYS A 60 -14.48 -38.65 7.50
CA LYS A 60 -13.78 -39.85 7.00
C LYS A 60 -14.21 -40.09 5.56
N LYS A 61 -13.32 -39.85 4.60
CA LYS A 61 -13.50 -40.26 3.22
C LYS A 61 -13.35 -41.78 3.20
N ILE A 62 -14.46 -42.50 3.34
CA ILE A 62 -14.53 -43.92 2.95
C ILE A 62 -14.28 -43.98 1.45
N ILE A 63 -13.03 -44.23 1.07
CA ILE A 63 -12.69 -44.67 -0.28
C ILE A 63 -13.24 -46.10 -0.37
N GLY A 64 -14.26 -46.26 -1.21
CA GLY A 64 -14.95 -47.53 -1.41
C GLY A 64 -14.05 -48.54 -2.14
N ARG A 65 -14.13 -49.78 -1.65
CA ARG A 65 -13.80 -51.10 -2.22
C ARG A 65 -12.76 -51.20 -3.32
#